data_AF-A0AA39Z0U9-F1
#
_entry.id   AF-A0AA39Z0U9-F1
#
_cell.length_a   1.000
_cell.length_b   1.000
_cell.length_c   1.000
_cell.angle_alpha   90.00
_cell.angle_beta   90.00
_cell.angle_gamma   90.00
#
_symmetry.space_group_name_H-M   'P 1'
#
loop_
_entity.id
_entity.type
_entity.pdbx_description
1 polymer ?
#
loop_
_entity_poly.entity_id
_entity_poly.type
_entity_poly.pdbx_seq_one_letter_code
_entity_poly.pdbx_strand_id
1 'polypeptide(L)'
;MPFAVEPVATSTPQPEFYTLADIQNEEAESPAPTSFLHLIQSPVPQSGEIPTVTFRIHRATFLRPSKDPAHRIRPLFEAKLRNNMLPALGFVELANAGDVAANVYNSTPIPITIVLCMVAGGTACFSLLFFLIYDAMRSWKNICGLRGERRFLQNLQRPDDGQQDLERRNTNPSIARTFSGSDTRGSSEEKGGGKGASSSDAHDAAARNWARTLDCFLHINSQDLHSEIIYRFGMDIIIGVGILMVSAGTWMATRGEDPYLFDVSNLLTGFLGNSPLAFYAVINMLWAVYLDKVQRRKTRIVASSLYPDFPPGVSYIGDRLEHMISTRANYLQIHVLLNGLPGLIAGAMSLATATQWWAYVVLIPCIVNSVMANRLWRHKIGYDRPFLTDIDLKPLGRDELLESLLLVDGRRQNLAATRWAAITMPFCPLLQYIVEFNLFEQFCLRLLLKNPDMARRYFQGDFENELGRGASTVTVDAYQVLKLAELQPCTRNAITQAARDTIWFDAKRGLESRERWLIEILEVYMVLGAVDNAPGCRGRRASKSYPARKSGQESMSSLSEQDTINEKLEIRISKD
;
A
#
# COMPACT_ATOMS: atom_id res chain seq x y z
N MET A 1 39.93 -51.40 -23.09
CA MET A 1 38.74 -51.56 -23.94
C MET A 1 37.83 -50.36 -23.71
N PRO A 2 37.72 -49.42 -24.66
CA PRO A 2 36.80 -48.30 -24.52
C PRO A 2 35.45 -48.65 -25.15
N PHE A 3 34.39 -48.50 -24.35
CA PHE A 3 33.00 -48.60 -24.79
C PHE A 3 32.64 -47.36 -25.60
N ALA A 4 32.12 -47.58 -26.81
CA ALA A 4 31.53 -46.55 -27.66
C ALA A 4 30.17 -46.13 -27.10
N VAL A 5 29.95 -44.81 -27.04
CA VAL A 5 28.67 -44.19 -26.70
C VAL A 5 27.96 -43.88 -28.01
N GLU A 6 26.79 -44.49 -28.24
CA GLU A 6 25.85 -44.09 -29.30
C GLU A 6 25.11 -42.79 -28.89
N PRO A 7 24.85 -41.87 -29.83
CA PRO A 7 24.05 -40.69 -29.56
C PRO A 7 22.55 -41.03 -29.63
N VAL A 8 21.84 -40.84 -28.51
CA VAL A 8 20.38 -40.88 -28.45
C VAL A 8 19.83 -39.60 -29.10
N ALA A 9 19.16 -39.76 -30.24
CA ALA A 9 18.38 -38.71 -30.87
C ALA A 9 17.17 -38.36 -29.99
N THR A 10 17.19 -37.17 -29.40
CA THR A 10 16.04 -36.58 -28.69
C THR A 10 15.25 -35.73 -29.69
N SER A 11 14.15 -36.28 -30.20
CA SER A 11 13.13 -35.47 -30.89
C SER A 11 12.41 -34.62 -29.84
N THR A 12 12.73 -33.33 -29.79
CA THR A 12 11.94 -32.32 -29.08
C THR A 12 10.52 -32.28 -29.65
N PRO A 13 9.45 -32.34 -28.85
CA PRO A 13 8.11 -32.00 -29.31
C PRO A 13 8.10 -30.50 -29.68
N GLN A 14 7.78 -30.21 -30.94
CA GLN A 14 7.51 -28.85 -31.40
C GLN A 14 6.32 -28.29 -30.61
N PRO A 15 6.38 -27.06 -30.08
CA PRO A 15 5.21 -26.42 -29.51
C PRO A 15 4.21 -26.17 -30.64
N GLU A 16 3.06 -26.81 -30.59
CA GLU A 16 1.92 -26.47 -31.43
C GLU A 16 1.50 -25.04 -31.09
N PHE A 17 1.87 -24.10 -31.96
CA PHE A 17 1.37 -22.75 -31.90
C PHE A 17 -0.08 -22.76 -32.38
N TYR A 18 -1.02 -22.62 -31.46
CA TYR A 18 -2.41 -22.29 -31.79
C TYR A 18 -2.42 -21.04 -32.65
N THR A 19 -3.04 -21.13 -33.83
CA THR A 19 -3.21 -19.97 -34.69
C THR A 19 -4.31 -19.09 -34.12
N LEU A 20 -4.30 -17.80 -34.49
CA LEU A 20 -5.31 -16.84 -34.04
C LEU A 20 -6.75 -17.29 -34.43
N ALA A 21 -6.87 -18.13 -35.47
CA ALA A 21 -8.13 -18.73 -35.89
C ALA A 21 -8.58 -19.89 -34.99
N ASP A 22 -7.64 -20.64 -34.39
CA ASP A 22 -7.96 -21.73 -33.46
C ASP A 22 -8.48 -21.17 -32.13
N ILE A 23 -7.91 -20.05 -31.68
CA ILE A 23 -8.36 -19.31 -30.49
C ILE A 23 -9.76 -18.72 -30.70
N GLN A 24 -10.06 -18.22 -31.91
CA GLN A 24 -11.38 -17.67 -32.26
C GLN A 24 -12.46 -18.76 -32.39
N ASN A 25 -12.08 -19.98 -32.78
CA ASN A 25 -13.03 -21.09 -32.88
C ASN A 25 -13.37 -21.71 -31.50
N GLU A 26 -12.44 -21.73 -30.54
CA GLU A 26 -12.75 -22.08 -29.14
C GLU A 26 -13.64 -21.01 -28.45
N GLU A 27 -13.55 -19.76 -28.90
CA GLU A 27 -14.37 -18.63 -28.43
C GLU A 27 -15.88 -18.81 -28.74
N ALA A 28 -16.23 -19.68 -29.70
CA ALA A 28 -17.60 -19.97 -30.09
C ALA A 28 -18.27 -21.08 -29.26
N GLU A 29 -17.51 -21.92 -28.55
CA GLU A 29 -18.04 -23.10 -27.85
C GLU A 29 -18.04 -23.00 -26.30
N SER A 30 -17.45 -21.96 -25.72
CA SER A 30 -17.40 -21.77 -24.25
C SER A 30 -18.46 -20.78 -23.75
N PRO A 31 -19.30 -21.13 -22.75
CA PRO A 31 -20.38 -20.29 -22.23
C PRO A 31 -19.87 -19.22 -21.25
N ALA A 32 -18.75 -18.58 -21.52
CA ALA A 32 -18.35 -17.36 -20.82
C ALA A 32 -18.98 -16.15 -21.54
N PRO A 33 -19.51 -15.14 -20.81
CA PRO A 33 -20.18 -14.02 -21.45
C PRO A 33 -19.18 -13.24 -22.31
N THR A 34 -19.38 -13.28 -23.62
CA THR A 34 -18.59 -12.64 -24.70
C THR A 34 -18.32 -11.14 -24.44
N SER A 35 -19.20 -10.52 -23.64
CA SER A 35 -19.11 -9.14 -23.16
C SER A 35 -17.86 -8.85 -22.30
N PHE A 36 -17.40 -9.84 -21.53
CA PHE A 36 -16.35 -9.68 -20.53
C PHE A 36 -14.94 -9.70 -21.14
N LEU A 37 -14.67 -10.61 -22.07
CA LEU A 37 -13.38 -10.67 -22.79
C LEU A 37 -13.17 -9.44 -23.68
N HIS A 38 -14.24 -8.93 -24.31
CA HIS A 38 -14.19 -7.68 -25.08
C HIS A 38 -13.86 -6.46 -24.19
N LEU A 39 -14.29 -6.45 -22.91
CA LEU A 39 -13.96 -5.38 -21.96
C LEU A 39 -12.48 -5.41 -21.52
N ILE A 40 -11.89 -6.60 -21.40
CA ILE A 40 -10.48 -6.83 -21.06
C ILE A 40 -9.56 -6.42 -22.23
N GLN A 41 -10.00 -6.67 -23.46
CA GLN A 41 -9.23 -6.39 -24.68
C GLN A 41 -9.46 -4.97 -25.23
N SER A 42 -10.58 -4.33 -24.91
CA SER A 42 -10.86 -2.98 -25.40
C SER A 42 -9.94 -1.93 -24.76
N PRO A 43 -9.34 -1.01 -25.54
CA PRO A 43 -8.43 0.02 -25.02
C PRO A 43 -9.11 1.02 -24.06
N VAL A 44 -10.45 1.13 -24.04
CA VAL A 44 -11.27 2.02 -23.17
C VAL A 44 -12.74 1.51 -23.14
N PRO A 45 -13.55 1.68 -22.06
CA PRO A 45 -14.99 1.40 -22.14
C PRO A 45 -15.64 2.32 -23.18
N GLN A 46 -16.35 1.76 -24.17
CA GLN A 46 -17.13 2.52 -25.15
C GLN A 46 -18.58 2.77 -24.69
N SER A 47 -19.05 2.08 -23.64
CA SER A 47 -20.38 2.23 -23.06
C SER A 47 -20.29 2.60 -21.58
N GLY A 48 -21.21 3.46 -21.14
CA GLY A 48 -21.25 4.07 -19.81
C GLY A 48 -21.67 3.16 -18.65
N GLU A 49 -21.69 1.84 -18.83
CA GLU A 49 -21.93 0.89 -17.74
C GLU A 49 -20.61 0.28 -17.30
N ILE A 50 -20.16 0.71 -16.13
CA ILE A 50 -18.88 0.35 -15.54
C ILE A 50 -19.18 -0.55 -14.35
N PRO A 51 -18.52 -1.71 -14.24
CA PRO A 51 -18.67 -2.56 -13.07
C PRO A 51 -18.30 -1.80 -11.80
N THR A 52 -19.21 -1.89 -10.83
CA THR A 52 -19.40 -0.95 -9.73
C THR A 52 -18.38 -1.08 -8.60
N VAL A 53 -17.10 -1.33 -8.87
CA VAL A 53 -16.11 -1.38 -7.79
C VAL A 53 -15.69 0.03 -7.41
N THR A 54 -16.45 0.60 -6.48
CA THR A 54 -16.17 1.90 -5.88
C THR A 54 -15.10 1.74 -4.80
N PHE A 55 -13.85 1.96 -5.21
CA PHE A 55 -12.87 2.60 -4.33
C PHE A 55 -12.37 3.87 -5.02
N ARG A 56 -13.25 4.87 -5.13
CA ARG A 56 -12.95 6.08 -5.89
C ARG A 56 -12.44 7.17 -4.96
N ILE A 57 -11.18 7.58 -5.15
CA ILE A 57 -10.73 8.86 -4.59
C ILE A 57 -11.17 9.95 -5.56
N HIS A 58 -12.22 10.69 -5.19
CA HIS A 58 -12.64 11.88 -5.92
C HIS A 58 -11.95 13.14 -5.42
N ARG A 59 -11.19 13.08 -4.32
CA ARG A 59 -10.70 14.27 -3.60
C ARG A 59 -9.21 14.19 -3.28
N ALA A 60 -8.51 15.32 -3.37
CA ALA A 60 -7.12 15.46 -2.98
C ALA A 60 -6.90 16.72 -2.13
N THR A 61 -6.25 16.60 -0.99
CA THR A 61 -6.07 17.70 -0.03
C THR A 61 -4.62 18.21 -0.01
N PHE A 62 -4.44 19.51 -0.22
CA PHE A 62 -3.14 20.17 -0.32
C PHE A 62 -2.93 21.19 0.79
N LEU A 63 -1.68 21.31 1.24
CA LEU A 63 -1.23 22.42 2.07
C LEU A 63 -0.96 23.62 1.18
N ARG A 64 -1.54 24.77 1.53
CA ARG A 64 -1.07 26.05 1.00
C ARG A 64 0.38 26.26 1.45
N PRO A 65 1.32 26.50 0.53
CA PRO A 65 2.66 26.92 0.94
C PRO A 65 2.57 28.24 1.70
N SER A 66 3.43 28.41 2.71
CA SER A 66 3.64 29.69 3.40
C SER A 66 3.95 30.81 2.37
N LYS A 67 3.86 32.08 2.78
CA LYS A 67 3.93 33.31 1.95
C LYS A 67 5.10 33.42 0.95
N ASP A 68 6.02 32.46 0.95
CA ASP A 68 7.17 32.38 0.06
C ASP A 68 6.85 31.51 -1.19
N PRO A 69 6.84 32.09 -2.41
CA PRO A 69 6.57 31.35 -3.65
C PRO A 69 7.60 30.25 -3.98
N ALA A 70 8.72 30.18 -3.25
CA ALA A 70 9.70 29.10 -3.36
C ALA A 70 9.26 27.80 -2.64
N HIS A 71 8.24 27.86 -1.76
CA HIS A 71 7.76 26.67 -1.06
C HIS A 71 6.85 25.83 -1.98
N ARG A 72 7.33 24.66 -2.35
CA ARG A 72 6.60 23.67 -3.17
C ARG A 72 5.28 23.30 -2.49
N ILE A 73 4.17 23.30 -3.24
CA ILE A 73 2.89 22.74 -2.83
C ILE A 73 3.12 21.30 -2.36
N ARG A 74 2.67 20.97 -1.15
CA ARG A 74 2.76 19.62 -0.59
C ARG A 74 1.34 19.10 -0.31
N PRO A 75 1.06 17.81 -0.55
CA PRO A 75 -0.18 17.22 -0.05
C PRO A 75 -0.19 17.32 1.49
N LEU A 76 -1.29 17.82 2.06
CA LEU A 76 -1.42 18.10 3.50
C LEU A 76 -1.47 16.82 4.33
N PHE A 77 -2.14 15.82 3.76
CA PHE A 77 -2.09 14.44 4.17
C PHE A 77 -1.67 13.69 2.92
N GLU A 78 -0.72 12.77 3.03
CA GLU A 78 -0.61 11.74 2.01
C GLU A 78 -1.95 10.98 2.11
N ALA A 79 -2.93 11.26 1.23
CA ALA A 79 -4.24 10.57 1.18
C ALA A 79 -4.09 9.07 0.84
N LYS A 80 -2.85 8.60 0.86
CA LYS A 80 -2.38 7.30 0.46
C LYS A 80 -1.28 6.86 1.42
N LEU A 81 -1.37 5.61 1.84
CA LEU A 81 -0.25 4.88 2.39
C LEU A 81 0.86 4.81 1.34
N ARG A 82 2.06 5.31 1.67
CA ARG A 82 3.21 5.24 0.78
C ARG A 82 4.23 4.19 1.22
N ASN A 83 3.99 2.95 0.82
CA ASN A 83 4.84 1.80 1.17
C ASN A 83 6.03 1.62 0.21
N ASN A 84 6.70 2.73 -0.12
CA ASN A 84 7.89 2.75 -0.97
C ASN A 84 9.09 3.23 -0.14
N MET A 85 10.06 2.33 0.10
CA MET A 85 11.32 2.63 0.77
C MET A 85 12.17 3.63 -0.03
N LEU A 86 12.99 4.43 0.68
CA LEU A 86 13.95 5.32 0.05
C LEU A 86 15.09 4.52 -0.60
N PRO A 87 15.57 4.91 -1.79
CA PRO A 87 16.71 4.24 -2.42
C PRO A 87 17.97 4.23 -1.53
N ALA A 88 18.19 5.32 -0.78
CA ALA A 88 19.34 5.47 0.12
C ALA A 88 19.39 4.41 1.22
N LEU A 89 18.25 3.86 1.65
CA LEU A 89 18.21 2.84 2.70
C LEU A 89 18.86 1.52 2.28
N GLY A 90 18.94 1.24 0.97
CA GLY A 90 19.68 0.08 0.48
C GLY A 90 21.18 0.16 0.73
N PHE A 91 21.71 1.35 1.04
CA PHE A 91 23.12 1.59 1.35
C PHE A 91 23.38 1.71 2.85
N VAL A 92 22.40 1.45 3.71
CA VAL A 92 22.59 1.56 5.17
C VAL A 92 23.65 0.59 5.68
N GLU A 93 23.75 -0.61 5.08
CA GLU A 93 24.82 -1.57 5.37
C GLU A 93 26.22 -1.05 5.03
N LEU A 94 26.33 -0.07 4.12
CA LEU A 94 27.62 0.58 3.82
C LEU A 94 28.12 1.42 4.99
N ALA A 95 27.23 1.91 5.85
CA ALA A 95 27.62 2.66 7.05
C ALA A 95 28.48 1.80 8.00
N ASN A 96 28.17 0.51 8.10
CA ASN A 96 28.95 -0.43 8.92
C ASN A 96 30.34 -0.73 8.34
N ALA A 97 30.59 -0.35 7.09
CA ALA A 97 31.91 -0.40 6.47
C ALA A 97 32.65 0.95 6.50
N GLY A 98 32.01 2.02 7.00
CA GLY A 98 32.63 3.34 7.06
C GLY A 98 33.71 3.45 8.14
N ASP A 99 33.74 2.52 9.09
CA ASP A 99 34.72 2.44 10.19
C ASP A 99 35.94 1.57 9.88
N VAL A 100 36.06 1.02 8.65
CA VAL A 100 37.20 0.16 8.23
C VAL A 100 38.53 0.78 8.59
N ALA A 101 38.70 2.08 8.33
CA ALA A 101 39.94 2.77 8.61
C ALA A 101 40.26 2.78 10.11
N ALA A 102 39.24 2.98 10.96
CA ALA A 102 39.38 2.99 12.42
C ALA A 102 39.70 1.61 12.99
N ASN A 103 39.04 0.56 12.51
CA ASN A 103 39.19 -0.78 13.06
C ASN A 103 40.42 -1.54 12.50
N VAL A 104 40.83 -1.26 11.26
CA VAL A 104 41.96 -1.97 10.61
C VAL A 104 43.29 -1.26 10.80
N TYR A 105 43.31 0.07 10.70
CA TYR A 105 44.55 0.85 10.66
C TYR A 105 44.73 1.63 11.96
N ASN A 106 45.16 0.89 12.98
CA ASN A 106 45.34 1.38 14.33
C ASN A 106 46.80 1.34 14.80
N SER A 107 47.72 1.68 13.91
CA SER A 107 49.14 1.79 14.25
C SER A 107 49.43 3.23 14.69
N THR A 108 50.06 3.41 15.85
CA THR A 108 50.54 4.72 16.30
C THR A 108 51.97 4.97 15.83
N PRO A 109 52.30 6.12 15.21
CA PRO A 109 51.40 7.22 14.84
C PRO A 109 50.54 6.88 13.61
N ILE A 110 49.29 7.39 13.61
CA ILE A 110 48.34 7.13 12.52
C ILE A 110 48.76 7.93 11.28
N PRO A 111 48.94 7.30 10.11
CA PRO A 111 49.25 8.03 8.88
C PRO A 111 48.13 9.03 8.52
N ILE A 112 48.51 10.23 8.06
CA ILE A 112 47.54 11.30 7.69
C ILE A 112 46.52 10.80 6.66
N THR A 113 46.94 9.94 5.72
CA THR A 113 46.04 9.34 4.73
C THR A 113 44.93 8.51 5.37
N ILE A 114 45.22 7.78 6.46
CA ILE A 114 44.24 7.00 7.21
C ILE A 114 43.31 7.92 8.00
N VAL A 115 43.83 8.99 8.60
CA VAL A 115 43.01 10.00 9.30
C VAL A 115 41.99 10.62 8.33
N LEU A 116 42.41 10.98 7.11
CA LEU A 116 41.50 11.48 6.08
C LEU A 116 40.42 10.45 5.72
N CYS A 117 40.77 9.17 5.62
CA CYS A 117 39.81 8.08 5.40
C CYS A 117 38.82 7.93 6.57
N MET A 118 39.27 8.01 7.83
CA MET A 118 38.40 7.95 9.02
C MET A 118 37.41 9.12 9.04
N VAL A 119 37.89 10.35 8.77
CA VAL A 119 37.01 11.53 8.72
C VAL A 119 35.97 11.39 7.60
N ALA A 120 36.38 10.94 6.42
CA ALA A 120 35.47 10.71 5.30
C ALA A 120 34.44 9.61 5.61
N GLY A 121 34.88 8.49 6.18
CA GLY A 121 34.03 7.36 6.57
C GLY A 121 33.01 7.73 7.63
N GLY A 122 33.45 8.35 8.74
CA GLY A 122 32.57 8.82 9.81
C GLY A 122 31.55 9.87 9.32
N THR A 123 31.97 10.79 8.44
CA THR A 123 31.06 11.79 7.85
C THR A 123 30.04 11.16 6.90
N ALA A 124 30.45 10.17 6.10
CA ALA A 124 29.55 9.45 5.21
C ALA A 124 28.50 8.66 6.01
N CYS A 125 28.90 7.97 7.08
CA CYS A 125 27.98 7.29 8.00
C CYS A 125 27.00 8.27 8.62
N PHE A 126 27.50 9.39 9.14
CA PHE A 126 26.65 10.43 9.74
C PHE A 126 25.64 11.01 8.74
N SER A 127 26.00 11.12 7.45
CA SER A 127 25.06 11.57 6.41
C SER A 127 23.90 10.58 6.18
N LEU A 128 24.12 9.27 6.36
CA LEU A 128 23.06 8.27 6.25
C LEU A 128 22.03 8.38 7.38
N LEU A 129 22.44 8.88 8.56
CA LEU A 129 21.51 9.17 9.65
C LEU A 129 20.41 10.15 9.25
N PHE A 130 20.74 11.16 8.43
CA PHE A 130 19.74 12.10 7.92
C PHE A 130 18.65 11.40 7.09
N PHE A 131 19.03 10.44 6.24
CA PHE A 131 18.08 9.67 5.43
C PHE A 131 17.23 8.74 6.29
N LEU A 132 17.80 8.12 7.33
CA LEU A 132 17.07 7.29 8.28
C LEU A 132 16.06 8.10 9.09
N ILE A 133 16.45 9.27 9.59
CA ILE A 133 15.52 10.17 10.30
C ILE A 133 14.38 10.57 9.35
N TYR A 134 14.70 10.92 8.11
CA TYR A 134 13.68 11.30 7.13
C TYR A 134 12.72 10.14 6.81
N ASP A 135 13.22 8.90 6.67
CA ASP A 135 12.35 7.74 6.45
C ASP A 135 11.54 7.37 7.70
N ALA A 136 12.12 7.45 8.89
CA ALA A 136 11.41 7.24 10.16
C ALA A 136 10.27 8.24 10.34
N MET A 137 10.49 9.51 10.00
CA MET A 137 9.45 10.54 10.00
C MET A 137 8.34 10.23 8.99
N ARG A 138 8.68 9.72 7.82
CA ARG A 138 7.70 9.30 6.81
C ARG A 138 6.92 8.07 7.28
N SER A 139 7.60 7.12 7.91
CA SER A 139 7.00 5.91 8.44
C SER A 139 6.07 6.20 9.61
N TRP A 140 6.44 7.16 10.47
CA TRP A 140 5.58 7.64 11.54
C TRP A 140 4.26 8.20 11.02
N LYS A 141 4.29 8.97 9.92
CA LYS A 141 3.07 9.48 9.27
C LYS A 141 2.18 8.34 8.77
N ASN A 142 2.77 7.33 8.13
CA ASN A 142 2.04 6.12 7.70
C ASN A 142 1.40 5.42 8.90
N ILE A 143 2.12 5.24 10.00
CA ILE A 143 1.62 4.62 11.25
C ILE A 143 0.44 5.43 11.82
N CYS A 144 0.55 6.75 11.89
CA CYS A 144 -0.53 7.62 12.34
C CYS A 144 -1.77 7.50 11.44
N GLY A 145 -1.59 7.50 10.12
CA GLY A 145 -2.66 7.31 9.15
C GLY A 145 -3.34 5.95 9.28
N LEU A 146 -2.55 4.87 9.40
CA LEU A 146 -3.05 3.51 9.59
C LEU A 146 -3.79 3.35 10.93
N ARG A 147 -3.34 3.98 12.00
CA ARG A 147 -4.05 4.02 13.29
C ARG A 147 -5.35 4.82 13.21
N GLY A 148 -5.39 5.88 12.42
CA GLY A 148 -6.61 6.63 12.11
C GLY A 148 -7.62 5.77 11.35
N GLU A 149 -7.17 5.14 10.25
CA GLU A 149 -7.95 4.20 9.44
C GLU A 149 -8.48 3.05 10.30
N ARG A 150 -7.65 2.46 11.17
CA ARG A 150 -8.08 1.38 12.06
C ARG A 150 -9.21 1.81 12.99
N ARG A 151 -9.11 2.98 13.60
CA ARG A 151 -10.16 3.52 14.47
C ARG A 151 -11.46 3.74 13.68
N PHE A 152 -11.36 4.29 12.47
CA PHE A 152 -12.51 4.45 11.57
C PHE A 152 -13.19 3.11 11.25
N LEU A 153 -12.42 2.09 10.85
CA LEU A 153 -12.96 0.76 10.57
C LEU A 153 -13.55 0.09 11.83
N GLN A 154 -12.91 0.25 13.00
CA GLN A 154 -13.44 -0.27 14.25
C GLN A 154 -14.75 0.41 14.66
N ASN A 155 -14.89 1.71 14.41
CA ASN A 155 -16.12 2.44 14.64
C ASN A 155 -17.25 1.94 13.73
N LEU A 156 -16.95 1.63 12.47
CA LEU A 156 -17.91 1.00 11.55
C LEU A 156 -18.31 -0.43 11.98
N GLN A 157 -17.49 -1.08 12.82
CA GLN A 157 -17.75 -2.44 13.31
C GLN A 157 -18.62 -2.45 14.58
N ARG A 158 -18.70 -1.32 15.29
CA ARG A 158 -19.50 -1.21 16.52
C ARG A 158 -20.99 -1.10 16.16
N PRO A 159 -21.84 -2.03 16.62
CA PRO A 159 -23.24 -2.10 16.19
C PRO A 159 -24.17 -0.97 16.68
N ASP A 160 -23.78 -0.10 17.62
CA ASP A 160 -24.70 0.87 18.24
C ASP A 160 -24.00 2.22 18.46
N ASP A 161 -24.57 3.26 17.85
CA ASP A 161 -24.68 4.68 18.29
C ASP A 161 -24.95 5.63 17.10
N GLY A 162 -24.55 5.27 15.88
CA GLY A 162 -24.64 6.17 14.70
C GLY A 162 -26.03 6.38 14.10
N GLN A 163 -27.01 5.52 14.41
CA GLN A 163 -28.36 5.65 13.85
C GLN A 163 -29.16 6.78 14.54
N GLN A 164 -28.87 7.07 15.81
CA GLN A 164 -29.48 8.22 16.51
C GLN A 164 -28.93 9.56 15.99
N ASP A 165 -27.66 9.61 15.56
CA ASP A 165 -27.06 10.81 14.99
C ASP A 165 -27.46 11.07 13.53
N LEU A 166 -27.71 10.02 12.74
CA LEU A 166 -28.26 10.13 11.38
C LEU A 166 -29.75 10.51 11.39
N GLU A 167 -30.55 10.01 12.33
CA GLU A 167 -31.93 10.46 12.53
C GLU A 167 -31.99 11.89 13.11
N ARG A 168 -31.05 12.28 14.00
CA ARG A 168 -30.91 13.69 14.44
C ARG A 168 -30.46 14.63 13.32
N ARG A 169 -29.65 14.17 12.37
CA ARG A 169 -29.28 14.98 11.18
C ARG A 169 -30.43 15.11 10.17
N ASN A 170 -31.26 14.08 10.02
CA ASN A 170 -32.41 14.09 9.11
C ASN A 170 -33.67 14.76 9.69
N THR A 171 -33.68 15.12 10.96
CA THR A 171 -34.82 15.80 11.62
C THR A 171 -34.70 17.32 11.64
N ASN A 172 -33.75 17.91 10.92
CA ASN A 172 -33.80 19.34 10.58
C ASN A 172 -34.66 19.55 9.32
N PRO A 173 -35.88 20.12 9.43
CA PRO A 173 -36.76 20.30 8.30
C PRO A 173 -36.41 21.59 7.57
N SER A 174 -35.37 21.54 6.75
CA SER A 174 -35.16 22.54 5.71
C SER A 174 -34.42 21.87 4.57
N ILE A 175 -35.08 21.80 3.40
CA ILE A 175 -34.65 21.14 2.16
C ILE A 175 -35.18 19.69 2.02
N ALA A 176 -36.47 19.50 2.27
CA ALA A 176 -37.26 18.44 1.66
C ALA A 176 -38.42 19.09 0.88
N ARG A 177 -38.14 19.49 -0.37
CA ARG A 177 -39.19 19.74 -1.36
C ARG A 177 -38.56 19.69 -2.75
N THR A 178 -38.56 18.51 -3.36
CA THR A 178 -38.82 18.32 -4.80
C THR A 178 -38.86 16.83 -5.11
N PHE A 179 -39.93 16.43 -5.79
CA PHE A 179 -40.24 15.12 -6.39
C PHE A 179 -40.99 14.08 -5.52
N SER A 180 -42.30 14.32 -5.43
CA SER A 180 -43.34 13.29 -5.34
C SER A 180 -44.32 13.52 -6.50
N GLY A 181 -44.74 12.42 -7.14
CA GLY A 181 -45.60 12.33 -8.33
C GLY A 181 -44.99 11.28 -9.27
N SER A 182 -45.61 10.15 -9.57
CA SER A 182 -47.04 9.86 -9.74
C SER A 182 -47.34 8.36 -9.58
N ASP A 183 -48.52 8.08 -9.03
CA ASP A 183 -49.18 6.77 -8.99
C ASP A 183 -49.44 6.17 -10.38
N THR A 184 -49.29 4.85 -10.52
CA THR A 184 -50.21 4.05 -11.34
C THR A 184 -50.44 2.68 -10.72
N ARG A 185 -51.72 2.39 -10.52
CA ARG A 185 -52.35 1.20 -9.97
C ARG A 185 -52.54 0.18 -11.09
N GLY A 186 -52.17 -1.08 -10.87
CA GLY A 186 -52.40 -2.16 -11.83
C GLY A 186 -52.25 -3.54 -11.19
N SER A 187 -53.38 -4.15 -10.85
CA SER A 187 -53.53 -5.52 -10.38
C SER A 187 -53.31 -6.52 -11.53
N SER A 188 -52.61 -7.61 -11.27
CA SER A 188 -52.96 -8.96 -11.75
C SER A 188 -52.17 -10.01 -10.98
N GLU A 189 -52.90 -10.97 -10.42
CA GLU A 189 -52.41 -12.21 -9.83
C GLU A 189 -51.63 -13.04 -10.85
N GLU A 190 -50.48 -13.57 -10.47
CA GLU A 190 -49.94 -14.77 -11.09
C GLU A 190 -49.34 -15.68 -10.01
N LYS A 191 -50.02 -16.81 -9.78
CA LYS A 191 -49.56 -17.92 -8.93
C LYS A 191 -48.42 -18.64 -9.65
N GLY A 192 -47.18 -18.40 -9.23
CA GLY A 192 -46.01 -19.19 -9.62
C GLY A 192 -45.26 -19.65 -8.38
N GLY A 193 -45.31 -20.95 -8.09
CA GLY A 193 -44.59 -21.57 -6.98
C GLY A 193 -43.08 -21.58 -7.22
N GLY A 194 -42.38 -20.59 -6.67
CA GLY A 194 -40.94 -20.61 -6.45
C GLY A 194 -40.67 -20.41 -4.96
N LYS A 195 -39.87 -21.30 -4.35
CA LYS A 195 -39.34 -21.10 -2.99
C LYS A 195 -38.46 -19.85 -2.97
N GLY A 196 -39.07 -18.69 -2.78
CA GLY A 196 -38.37 -17.43 -2.58
C GLY A 196 -37.64 -17.46 -1.24
N ALA A 197 -36.33 -17.20 -1.27
CA ALA A 197 -35.58 -16.87 -0.06
C ALA A 197 -36.30 -15.73 0.66
N SER A 198 -36.52 -15.88 1.97
CA SER A 198 -37.24 -14.85 2.73
C SER A 198 -36.44 -13.54 2.70
N SER A 199 -37.09 -12.38 2.74
CA SER A 199 -36.42 -11.07 2.79
C SER A 199 -35.45 -10.95 3.99
N SER A 200 -35.65 -11.74 5.04
CA SER A 200 -34.76 -11.89 6.18
C SER A 200 -33.40 -12.51 5.79
N ASP A 201 -33.41 -13.54 4.94
CA ASP A 201 -32.18 -14.27 4.55
C ASP A 201 -31.24 -13.39 3.70
N ALA A 202 -31.82 -12.52 2.85
CA ALA A 202 -31.07 -11.59 2.02
C ALA A 202 -30.43 -10.46 2.85
N HIS A 203 -31.15 -9.92 3.82
CA HIS A 203 -30.61 -8.92 4.75
C HIS A 203 -29.47 -9.49 5.59
N ASP A 204 -29.62 -10.72 6.09
CA ASP A 204 -28.58 -11.41 6.85
C ASP A 204 -27.35 -11.73 6.00
N ALA A 205 -27.53 -12.03 4.71
CA ALA A 205 -26.42 -12.22 3.77
C ALA A 205 -25.63 -10.93 3.53
N ALA A 206 -26.32 -9.81 3.33
CA ALA A 206 -25.70 -8.49 3.15
C ALA A 206 -24.91 -8.07 4.41
N ALA A 207 -25.49 -8.25 5.60
CA ALA A 207 -24.82 -7.96 6.87
C ALA A 207 -23.56 -8.83 7.07
N ARG A 208 -23.62 -10.12 6.72
CA ARG A 208 -22.45 -11.02 6.75
C ARG A 208 -21.36 -10.58 5.78
N ASN A 209 -21.72 -10.19 4.56
CA ASN A 209 -20.76 -9.72 3.56
C ASN A 209 -20.09 -8.40 3.99
N TRP A 210 -20.86 -7.48 4.59
CA TRP A 210 -20.32 -6.25 5.16
C TRP A 210 -19.36 -6.52 6.32
N ALA A 211 -19.73 -7.40 7.26
CA ALA A 211 -18.87 -7.78 8.37
C ALA A 211 -17.54 -8.41 7.88
N ARG A 212 -17.62 -9.30 6.87
CA ARG A 212 -16.42 -9.89 6.24
C ARG A 212 -15.57 -8.85 5.54
N THR A 213 -16.19 -7.88 4.89
CA THR A 213 -15.51 -6.75 4.22
C THR A 213 -14.69 -5.95 5.22
N LEU A 214 -15.30 -5.62 6.36
CA LEU A 214 -14.66 -4.86 7.41
C LEU A 214 -13.53 -5.64 8.08
N ASP A 215 -13.73 -6.93 8.36
CA ASP A 215 -12.69 -7.83 8.86
C ASP A 215 -11.51 -7.92 7.87
N CYS A 216 -11.78 -7.97 6.56
CA CYS A 216 -10.76 -7.98 5.52
C CYS A 216 -9.89 -6.71 5.58
N PHE A 217 -10.52 -5.53 5.62
CA PHE A 217 -9.80 -4.27 5.70
C PHE A 217 -9.04 -4.10 7.01
N LEU A 218 -9.60 -4.52 8.14
CA LEU A 218 -8.92 -4.50 9.43
C LEU A 218 -7.69 -5.43 9.44
N HIS A 219 -7.77 -6.57 8.76
CA HIS A 219 -6.65 -7.48 8.62
C HIS A 219 -5.53 -6.88 7.77
N ILE A 220 -5.86 -6.30 6.61
CA ILE A 220 -4.90 -5.61 5.73
C ILE A 220 -4.25 -4.44 6.47
N ASN A 221 -5.06 -3.60 7.12
CA ASN A 221 -4.56 -2.49 7.93
C ASN A 221 -3.60 -2.96 9.03
N SER A 222 -3.92 -4.06 9.72
CA SER A 222 -3.04 -4.63 10.74
C SER A 222 -1.72 -5.10 10.14
N GLN A 223 -1.75 -5.75 8.99
CA GLN A 223 -0.55 -6.23 8.31
C GLN A 223 0.33 -5.07 7.81
N ASP A 224 -0.28 -4.06 7.19
CA ASP A 224 0.40 -2.83 6.78
C ASP A 224 1.05 -2.15 8.01
N LEU A 225 0.31 -2.03 9.12
CA LEU A 225 0.77 -1.39 10.35
C LEU A 225 1.96 -2.14 10.97
N HIS A 226 1.89 -3.46 11.07
CA HIS A 226 3.00 -4.24 11.62
C HIS A 226 4.24 -4.18 10.71
N SER A 227 4.05 -4.25 9.39
CA SER A 227 5.15 -4.17 8.44
C SER A 227 5.81 -2.79 8.51
N GLU A 228 5.04 -1.72 8.60
CA GLU A 228 5.54 -0.35 8.73
C GLU A 228 6.27 -0.13 10.06
N ILE A 229 5.77 -0.70 11.17
CA ILE A 229 6.44 -0.62 12.48
C ILE A 229 7.75 -1.41 12.49
N ILE A 230 7.75 -2.66 11.99
CA ILE A 230 8.88 -3.58 12.16
C ILE A 230 9.96 -3.37 11.08
N TYR A 231 9.57 -3.36 9.80
CA TYR A 231 10.52 -3.26 8.68
C TYR A 231 11.00 -1.85 8.37
N ARG A 232 10.42 -0.83 9.00
CA ARG A 232 10.73 0.55 8.64
C ARG A 232 11.01 1.38 9.88
N PHE A 233 9.99 1.76 10.64
CA PHE A 233 10.17 2.64 11.80
C PHE A 233 11.14 2.05 12.85
N GLY A 234 10.96 0.79 13.23
CA GLY A 234 11.82 0.11 14.20
C GLY A 234 13.25 -0.09 13.66
N MET A 235 13.37 -0.43 12.38
CA MET A 235 14.67 -0.54 11.70
C MET A 235 15.43 0.77 11.74
N ASP A 236 14.77 1.85 11.31
CA ASP A 236 15.41 3.16 11.15
C ASP A 236 15.93 3.70 12.48
N ILE A 237 15.19 3.47 13.57
CA ILE A 237 15.61 3.87 14.92
C ILE A 237 16.81 3.03 15.38
N ILE A 238 16.71 1.70 15.31
CA ILE A 238 17.74 0.81 15.83
C ILE A 238 19.05 1.00 15.05
N ILE A 239 18.97 0.99 13.71
CA ILE A 239 20.15 1.19 12.88
C ILE A 239 20.64 2.65 12.97
N GLY A 240 19.75 3.63 13.11
CA GLY A 240 20.13 5.03 13.32
C GLY A 240 20.97 5.24 14.58
N VAL A 241 20.62 4.57 15.69
CA VAL A 241 21.43 4.57 16.92
C VAL A 241 22.80 3.94 16.67
N GLY A 242 22.86 2.81 15.97
CA GLY A 242 24.12 2.16 15.60
C GLY A 242 25.02 3.08 14.77
N ILE A 243 24.48 3.68 13.71
CA ILE A 243 25.21 4.61 12.84
C ILE A 243 25.72 5.83 13.61
N LEU A 244 24.95 6.37 14.55
CA LEU A 244 25.39 7.47 15.39
C LEU A 244 26.62 7.07 16.23
N MET A 245 26.59 5.89 16.84
CA MET A 245 27.72 5.34 17.63
C MET A 245 28.95 5.07 16.75
N VAL A 246 28.77 4.42 15.59
CA VAL A 246 29.85 4.16 14.63
C VAL A 246 30.48 5.46 14.13
N SER A 247 29.66 6.45 13.78
CA SER A 247 30.15 7.75 13.29
C SER A 247 30.94 8.48 14.38
N ALA A 248 30.43 8.52 15.61
CA ALA A 248 31.08 9.16 16.74
C ALA A 248 32.42 8.48 17.08
N GLY A 249 32.43 7.15 17.17
CA GLY A 249 33.65 6.38 17.41
C GLY A 249 34.68 6.60 16.32
N THR A 250 34.27 6.59 15.04
CA THR A 250 35.19 6.78 13.90
C THR A 250 35.85 8.17 13.94
N TRP A 251 35.13 9.21 14.36
CA TRP A 251 35.74 10.53 14.58
C TRP A 251 36.67 10.55 15.79
N MET A 252 36.34 9.85 16.88
CA MET A 252 37.22 9.73 18.05
C MET A 252 38.53 9.01 17.71
N ALA A 253 38.49 8.01 16.82
CA ALA A 253 39.66 7.28 16.33
C ALA A 253 40.75 8.17 15.72
N THR A 254 40.38 9.35 15.19
CA THR A 254 41.34 10.32 14.63
C THR A 254 42.34 10.84 15.66
N ARG A 255 42.02 10.74 16.95
CA ARG A 255 42.89 11.07 18.09
C ARG A 255 43.40 9.83 18.83
N GLY A 256 43.57 8.71 18.14
CA GLY A 256 44.03 7.44 18.71
C GLY A 256 45.43 7.44 19.35
N GLU A 257 46.11 8.59 19.44
CA GLU A 257 47.33 8.75 20.23
C GLU A 257 47.08 8.69 21.74
N ASP A 258 45.86 9.03 22.19
CA ASP A 258 45.43 8.85 23.58
C ASP A 258 44.82 7.44 23.76
N PRO A 259 45.44 6.57 24.59
CA PRO A 259 44.96 5.21 24.82
C PRO A 259 43.50 5.13 25.29
N TYR A 260 43.04 6.11 26.07
CA TYR A 260 41.66 6.12 26.55
C TYR A 260 40.66 6.42 25.43
N LEU A 261 40.95 7.45 24.62
CA LEU A 261 40.14 7.79 23.45
C LEU A 261 40.11 6.64 22.43
N PHE A 262 41.22 5.94 22.30
CA PHE A 262 41.35 4.77 21.45
C PHE A 262 40.45 3.60 21.91
N ASP A 263 40.49 3.21 23.19
CA ASP A 263 39.66 2.12 23.71
C ASP A 263 38.15 2.45 23.60
N VAL A 264 37.78 3.71 23.90
CA VAL A 264 36.39 4.17 23.78
C VAL A 264 35.94 4.20 22.32
N SER A 265 36.80 4.63 21.40
CA SER A 265 36.55 4.61 19.96
C SER A 265 36.26 3.19 19.46
N ASN A 266 37.13 2.23 19.77
CA ASN A 266 36.95 0.83 19.34
C ASN A 266 35.72 0.17 19.94
N LEU A 267 35.38 0.50 21.19
CA LEU A 267 34.15 0.04 21.81
C LEU A 267 32.92 0.59 21.08
N LEU A 268 32.93 1.87 20.71
CA LEU A 268 31.85 2.56 20.00
C LEU A 268 31.71 2.11 18.55
N THR A 269 32.79 1.99 17.78
CA THR A 269 32.75 1.60 16.37
C THR A 269 32.51 0.11 16.21
N GLY A 270 33.27 -0.72 16.92
CA GLY A 270 33.30 -2.17 16.70
C GLY A 270 32.14 -2.90 17.36
N PHE A 271 31.94 -2.71 18.66
CA PHE A 271 31.00 -3.53 19.43
C PHE A 271 29.64 -2.85 19.62
N LEU A 272 29.62 -1.68 20.26
CA LEU A 272 28.36 -1.00 20.60
C LEU A 272 27.65 -0.47 19.36
N GLY A 273 28.38 0.09 18.39
CA GLY A 273 27.80 0.63 17.16
C GLY A 273 27.21 -0.44 16.24
N ASN A 274 27.83 -1.62 16.18
CA ASN A 274 27.36 -2.73 15.33
C ASN A 274 26.35 -3.65 16.02
N SER A 275 26.23 -3.61 17.35
CA SER A 275 25.25 -4.40 18.11
C SER A 275 23.78 -4.13 17.70
N PRO A 276 23.32 -2.88 17.51
CA PRO A 276 21.97 -2.59 17.03
C PRO A 276 21.65 -3.25 15.69
N LEU A 277 22.59 -3.24 14.74
CA LEU A 277 22.41 -3.89 13.45
C LEU A 277 22.28 -5.41 13.63
N ALA A 278 23.20 -6.03 14.37
CA ALA A 278 23.18 -7.46 14.61
C ALA A 278 21.88 -7.91 15.31
N PHE A 279 21.42 -7.14 16.30
CA PHE A 279 20.15 -7.37 16.98
C PHE A 279 18.97 -7.27 16.01
N TYR A 280 18.94 -6.20 15.20
CA TYR A 280 17.87 -6.02 14.22
C TYR A 280 17.85 -7.14 13.18
N ALA A 281 19.02 -7.61 12.73
CA ALA A 281 19.12 -8.69 11.75
C ALA A 281 18.43 -9.99 12.22
N VAL A 282 18.49 -10.30 13.52
CA VAL A 282 17.77 -11.45 14.11
C VAL A 282 16.26 -11.23 14.03
N ILE A 283 15.78 -10.04 14.44
CA ILE A 283 14.36 -9.68 14.37
C ILE A 283 13.86 -9.77 12.92
N ASN A 284 14.63 -9.20 11.99
CA ASN A 284 14.36 -9.18 10.57
C ASN A 284 14.21 -10.59 10.01
N MET A 285 15.11 -11.50 10.38
CA MET A 285 15.05 -12.91 9.98
C MET A 285 13.82 -13.63 10.54
N LEU A 286 13.53 -13.47 11.83
CA LEU A 286 12.35 -14.09 12.47
C LEU A 286 11.05 -13.61 11.81
N TRP A 287 10.96 -12.31 11.54
CA TRP A 287 9.80 -11.72 10.90
C TRP A 287 9.67 -12.13 9.43
N ALA A 288 10.79 -12.26 8.70
CA ALA A 288 10.79 -12.75 7.32
C ALA A 288 10.29 -14.20 7.22
N VAL A 289 10.72 -15.07 8.15
CA VAL A 289 10.20 -16.45 8.28
C VAL A 289 8.71 -16.47 8.60
N TYR A 290 8.24 -15.57 9.47
CA TYR A 290 6.81 -15.42 9.77
C TYR A 290 6.01 -15.03 8.52
N LEU A 291 6.46 -14.04 7.76
CA LEU A 291 5.78 -13.61 6.53
C LEU A 291 5.74 -14.69 5.45
N ASP A 292 6.83 -15.44 5.25
CA ASP A 292 6.82 -16.56 4.30
C ASP A 292 5.77 -17.61 4.68
N LYS A 293 5.68 -17.98 5.97
CA LYS A 293 4.66 -18.91 6.45
C LYS A 293 3.24 -18.39 6.22
N VAL A 294 3.00 -17.11 6.52
CA VAL A 294 1.70 -16.47 6.30
C VAL A 294 1.33 -16.45 4.82
N GLN A 295 2.26 -16.05 3.95
CA GLN A 295 2.00 -15.97 2.51
C GLN A 295 1.74 -17.34 1.91
N ARG A 296 2.54 -18.37 2.24
CA ARG A 296 2.30 -19.74 1.77
C ARG A 296 0.94 -20.29 2.20
N ARG A 297 0.43 -19.86 3.36
CA ARG A 297 -0.91 -20.22 3.83
C ARG A 297 -1.98 -19.54 2.98
N LYS A 298 -1.84 -18.23 2.74
CA LYS A 298 -2.76 -17.46 1.87
C LYS A 298 -2.84 -18.06 0.48
N THR A 299 -1.70 -18.26 -0.18
CA THR A 299 -1.63 -18.83 -1.54
C THR A 299 -2.27 -20.22 -1.62
N ARG A 300 -2.05 -21.09 -0.63
CA ARG A 300 -2.70 -22.41 -0.59
C ARG A 300 -4.22 -22.32 -0.48
N ILE A 301 -4.74 -21.44 0.36
CA ILE A 301 -6.19 -21.27 0.55
C ILE A 301 -6.84 -20.65 -0.68
N VAL A 302 -6.17 -19.68 -1.33
CA VAL A 302 -6.66 -19.12 -2.59
C VAL A 302 -6.69 -20.18 -3.68
N ALA A 303 -5.61 -20.95 -3.84
CA ALA A 303 -5.57 -22.04 -4.81
C ALA A 303 -6.71 -23.05 -4.60
N SER A 304 -6.96 -23.48 -3.36
CA SER A 304 -8.04 -24.44 -3.06
C SER A 304 -9.44 -23.88 -3.25
N SER A 305 -9.61 -22.55 -3.24
CA SER A 305 -10.92 -21.90 -3.28
C SER A 305 -11.24 -21.23 -4.62
N LEU A 306 -10.24 -20.94 -5.45
CA LEU A 306 -10.38 -20.22 -6.72
C LEU A 306 -10.18 -21.14 -7.92
N TYR A 307 -9.23 -22.07 -7.85
CA TYR A 307 -8.90 -22.95 -8.99
C TYR A 307 -9.97 -24.01 -9.32
N PRO A 308 -10.86 -24.43 -8.40
CA PRO A 308 -12.02 -25.23 -8.80
C PRO A 308 -12.96 -24.50 -9.76
N ASP A 309 -13.13 -23.19 -9.58
CA ASP A 309 -14.00 -22.36 -10.43
C ASP A 309 -13.28 -21.91 -11.72
N PHE A 310 -11.97 -21.68 -11.63
CA PHE A 310 -11.11 -21.24 -12.74
C PHE A 310 -9.85 -22.11 -12.83
N PRO A 311 -9.94 -23.31 -13.42
CA PRO A 311 -8.82 -24.25 -13.46
C PRO A 311 -7.65 -23.72 -14.32
N PRO A 312 -6.44 -23.61 -13.76
CA PRO A 312 -5.25 -23.29 -14.55
C PRO A 312 -4.92 -24.43 -15.53
N GLY A 313 -4.35 -24.07 -16.67
CA GLY A 313 -4.08 -24.95 -17.82
C GLY A 313 -5.30 -25.27 -18.67
N VAL A 314 -6.50 -24.83 -18.26
CA VAL A 314 -7.78 -25.07 -18.97
C VAL A 314 -8.47 -23.76 -19.30
N SER A 315 -8.41 -22.77 -18.40
CA SER A 315 -8.99 -21.44 -18.62
C SER A 315 -7.91 -20.36 -18.69
N TYR A 316 -7.98 -19.50 -19.72
CA TYR A 316 -7.16 -18.29 -19.81
C TYR A 316 -7.23 -17.44 -18.52
N ILE A 317 -8.42 -17.31 -17.93
CA ILE A 317 -8.62 -16.56 -16.70
C ILE A 317 -7.90 -17.25 -15.53
N GLY A 318 -8.00 -18.58 -15.45
CA GLY A 318 -7.28 -19.39 -14.46
C GLY A 318 -5.77 -19.18 -14.53
N ASP A 319 -5.19 -19.24 -15.74
CA ASP A 319 -3.77 -19.01 -15.98
C ASP A 319 -3.31 -17.62 -15.56
N ARG A 320 -4.10 -16.58 -15.89
CA ARG A 320 -3.80 -15.21 -15.49
C ARG A 320 -3.79 -15.06 -13.97
N LEU A 321 -4.80 -15.60 -13.29
CA LEU A 321 -4.92 -15.50 -11.84
C LEU A 321 -3.79 -16.25 -11.14
N GLU A 322 -3.50 -17.48 -11.56
CA GLU A 322 -2.37 -18.24 -11.04
C GLU A 322 -1.06 -17.47 -11.25
N HIS A 323 -0.84 -16.94 -12.45
CA HIS A 323 0.37 -16.16 -12.75
C HIS A 323 0.50 -14.94 -11.82
N MET A 324 -0.57 -14.17 -11.59
CA MET A 324 -0.54 -12.98 -10.74
C MET A 324 -0.28 -13.32 -9.26
N ILE A 325 -0.98 -14.32 -8.72
CA ILE A 325 -0.87 -14.75 -7.32
C ILE A 325 0.51 -15.38 -7.07
N SER A 326 0.94 -16.30 -7.95
CA SER A 326 2.24 -16.96 -7.84
C SER A 326 3.39 -15.98 -7.99
N THR A 327 3.29 -15.03 -8.93
CA THR A 327 4.31 -14.00 -9.13
C THR A 327 4.49 -13.14 -7.89
N ARG A 328 3.39 -12.69 -7.25
CA ARG A 328 3.46 -11.94 -6.00
C ARG A 328 4.09 -12.77 -4.88
N ALA A 329 3.63 -14.02 -4.71
CA ALA A 329 4.17 -14.93 -3.70
C ALA A 329 5.68 -15.18 -3.89
N ASN A 330 6.12 -15.40 -5.13
CA ASN A 330 7.51 -15.61 -5.50
C ASN A 330 8.37 -14.38 -5.21
N TYR A 331 7.92 -13.17 -5.59
CA TYR A 331 8.68 -11.96 -5.27
C TYR A 331 8.81 -11.73 -3.77
N LEU A 332 7.75 -11.99 -2.99
CA LEU A 332 7.82 -11.89 -1.53
C LEU A 332 8.80 -12.91 -0.94
N GLN A 333 8.79 -14.15 -1.43
CA GLN A 333 9.74 -15.20 -1.02
C GLN A 333 11.18 -14.83 -1.36
N ILE A 334 11.43 -14.33 -2.58
CA ILE A 334 12.76 -13.86 -2.99
C ILE A 334 13.20 -12.73 -2.06
N HIS A 335 12.33 -11.77 -1.74
CA HIS A 335 12.69 -10.70 -0.82
C HIS A 335 12.97 -11.18 0.59
N VAL A 336 12.18 -12.12 1.12
CA VAL A 336 12.46 -12.76 2.42
C VAL A 336 13.83 -13.44 2.42
N LEU A 337 14.17 -14.14 1.33
CA LEU A 337 15.47 -14.80 1.18
C LEU A 337 16.63 -13.80 1.09
N LEU A 338 16.48 -12.76 0.27
CA LEU A 338 17.49 -11.71 0.10
C LEU A 338 17.64 -10.88 1.39
N ASN A 339 16.56 -10.55 2.09
CA ASN A 339 16.65 -9.65 3.24
C ASN A 339 16.98 -10.39 4.56
N GLY A 340 16.50 -11.62 4.73
CA GLY A 340 16.64 -12.38 5.98
C GLY A 340 18.05 -12.91 6.22
N LEU A 341 18.47 -13.90 5.43
CA LEU A 341 19.74 -14.62 5.66
C LEU A 341 20.99 -13.72 5.44
N PRO A 342 21.11 -12.97 4.33
CA PRO A 342 22.21 -12.03 4.16
C PRO A 342 22.25 -10.94 5.24
N GLY A 343 21.09 -10.50 5.74
CA GLY A 343 21.03 -9.56 6.87
C GLY A 343 21.58 -10.17 8.16
N LEU A 344 21.25 -11.44 8.46
CA LEU A 344 21.80 -12.16 9.60
C LEU A 344 23.34 -12.31 9.50
N ILE A 345 23.83 -12.66 8.30
CA ILE A 345 25.28 -12.73 8.02
C ILE A 345 25.90 -11.34 8.21
N ALA A 346 25.29 -10.29 7.65
CA ALA A 346 25.77 -8.92 7.80
C ALA A 346 25.87 -8.50 9.26
N GLY A 347 24.83 -8.79 10.06
CA GLY A 347 24.82 -8.57 11.50
C GLY A 347 25.97 -9.27 12.22
N ALA A 348 26.17 -10.56 11.98
CA ALA A 348 27.26 -11.32 12.60
C ALA A 348 28.64 -10.80 12.17
N MET A 349 28.81 -10.52 10.87
CA MET A 349 30.06 -10.00 10.33
C MET A 349 30.36 -8.59 10.82
N SER A 350 29.35 -7.75 11.01
CA SER A 350 29.51 -6.40 11.58
C SER A 350 30.05 -6.41 13.00
N LEU A 351 29.81 -7.47 13.79
CA LEU A 351 30.46 -7.60 15.11
C LEU A 351 31.89 -8.10 14.97
N ALA A 352 32.16 -8.95 13.97
CA ALA A 352 33.50 -9.48 13.73
C ALA A 352 34.48 -8.41 13.22
N THR A 353 34.00 -7.33 12.58
CA THR A 353 34.86 -6.23 12.10
C THR A 353 35.64 -5.55 13.22
N ALA A 354 35.16 -5.60 14.46
CA ALA A 354 35.86 -5.08 15.63
C ALA A 354 37.23 -5.76 15.87
N THR A 355 37.42 -6.98 15.37
CA THR A 355 38.64 -7.77 15.62
C THR A 355 39.27 -8.36 14.36
N GLN A 356 38.53 -8.44 13.26
CA GLN A 356 38.91 -9.19 12.06
C GLN A 356 38.67 -8.37 10.78
N TRP A 357 39.74 -7.99 10.07
CA TRP A 357 39.63 -7.20 8.84
C TRP A 357 38.90 -7.95 7.71
N TRP A 358 39.03 -9.27 7.63
CA TRP A 358 38.41 -10.09 6.58
C TRP A 358 36.88 -10.06 6.68
N ALA A 359 36.31 -9.65 7.82
CA ALA A 359 34.88 -9.47 7.99
C ALA A 359 34.30 -8.45 7.02
N TYR A 360 35.05 -7.38 6.71
CA TYR A 360 34.66 -6.39 5.73
C TYR A 360 34.55 -6.95 4.32
N VAL A 361 35.38 -7.94 3.96
CA VAL A 361 35.30 -8.62 2.65
C VAL A 361 33.98 -9.38 2.52
N VAL A 362 33.52 -10.00 3.61
CA VAL A 362 32.24 -10.72 3.65
C VAL A 362 31.05 -9.76 3.64
N LEU A 363 31.19 -8.53 4.16
CA LEU A 363 30.12 -7.52 4.12
C LEU A 363 29.82 -6.99 2.71
N ILE A 364 30.79 -6.98 1.79
CA ILE A 364 30.60 -6.50 0.41
C ILE A 364 29.40 -7.18 -0.29
N PRO A 365 29.31 -8.52 -0.38
CA PRO A 365 28.14 -9.17 -0.99
C PRO A 365 26.85 -8.92 -0.21
N CYS A 366 26.89 -8.76 1.11
CA CYS A 366 25.72 -8.39 1.91
C CYS A 366 25.19 -7.00 1.55
N ILE A 367 26.08 -6.01 1.36
CA ILE A 367 25.72 -4.65 0.94
C ILE A 367 25.05 -4.67 -0.45
N VAL A 368 25.66 -5.36 -1.41
CA VAL A 368 25.08 -5.50 -2.77
C VAL A 368 23.69 -6.12 -2.69
N ASN A 369 23.55 -7.15 -1.88
CA ASN A 369 22.30 -7.86 -1.69
C ASN A 369 21.23 -6.97 -0.99
N SER A 370 21.60 -6.13 -0.03
CA SER A 370 20.69 -5.15 0.60
C SER A 370 20.16 -4.13 -0.43
N VAL A 371 21.02 -3.63 -1.32
CA VAL A 371 20.61 -2.77 -2.44
C VAL A 371 19.62 -3.49 -3.36
N MET A 372 19.87 -4.76 -3.68
CA MET A 372 18.96 -5.58 -4.49
C MET A 372 17.61 -5.81 -3.78
N ALA A 373 17.63 -6.13 -2.49
CA ALA A 373 16.42 -6.33 -1.68
C ALA A 373 15.55 -5.07 -1.62
N ASN A 374 16.17 -3.89 -1.42
CA ASN A 374 15.47 -2.60 -1.45
C ASN A 374 14.88 -2.29 -2.84
N ARG A 375 15.65 -2.55 -3.91
CA ARG A 375 15.17 -2.38 -5.29
C ARG A 375 13.99 -3.30 -5.58
N LEU A 376 14.05 -4.56 -5.13
CA LEU A 376 12.97 -5.52 -5.29
C LEU A 376 11.71 -5.07 -4.55
N TRP A 377 11.85 -4.62 -3.29
CA TRP A 377 10.71 -4.09 -2.53
C TRP A 377 10.02 -2.95 -3.26
N ARG A 378 10.79 -1.92 -3.62
CA ARG A 378 10.29 -0.70 -4.26
C ARG A 378 9.59 -0.95 -5.60
N HIS A 379 10.07 -1.92 -6.38
CA HIS A 379 9.58 -2.13 -7.74
C HIS A 379 8.63 -3.31 -7.89
N LYS A 380 8.58 -4.26 -6.96
CA LYS A 380 7.79 -5.50 -7.12
C LYS A 380 6.86 -5.82 -5.95
N ILE A 381 7.14 -5.37 -4.73
CA ILE A 381 6.37 -5.77 -3.53
C ILE A 381 5.57 -4.59 -2.98
N GLY A 382 6.25 -3.49 -2.65
CA GLY A 382 5.62 -2.29 -2.12
C GLY A 382 4.57 -1.73 -3.07
N TYR A 383 3.47 -1.23 -2.52
CA TYR A 383 2.40 -0.58 -3.27
C TYR A 383 1.93 0.66 -2.52
N ASP A 384 1.45 1.65 -3.27
CA ASP A 384 0.77 2.81 -2.68
C ASP A 384 -0.74 2.59 -2.77
N ARG A 385 -1.48 2.79 -1.68
CA ARG A 385 -2.95 2.65 -1.66
C ARG A 385 -3.62 3.84 -0.94
N PRO A 386 -4.86 4.20 -1.26
CA PRO A 386 -5.60 5.19 -0.47
C PRO A 386 -5.75 4.76 0.99
N PHE A 387 -5.88 5.73 1.88
CA PHE A 387 -6.48 5.47 3.19
C PHE A 387 -7.98 5.23 3.02
N LEU A 388 -8.52 4.24 3.73
CA LEU A 388 -9.93 3.85 3.61
C LEU A 388 -10.90 4.88 4.22
N THR A 389 -10.39 5.86 4.97
CA THR A 389 -11.18 6.99 5.48
C THR A 389 -11.70 7.90 4.38
N ASP A 390 -11.01 7.94 3.24
CA ASP A 390 -11.28 8.88 2.15
C ASP A 390 -12.07 8.22 1.00
N ILE A 391 -12.52 6.97 1.20
CA ILE A 391 -13.20 6.16 0.21
C ILE A 391 -14.60 5.79 0.66
N ASP A 392 -15.54 5.80 -0.28
CA ASP A 392 -16.87 5.23 -0.09
C ASP A 392 -16.78 3.68 -0.07
N LEU A 393 -16.87 3.10 1.14
CA LEU A 393 -16.74 1.65 1.37
C LEU A 393 -18.02 0.93 0.96
N LYS A 394 -17.89 -0.08 0.08
CA LYS A 394 -18.98 -1.00 -0.26
C LYS A 394 -18.69 -2.43 0.18
N PRO A 395 -19.74 -3.25 0.45
CA PRO A 395 -19.55 -4.67 0.69
C PRO A 395 -18.80 -5.32 -0.49
N LEU A 396 -17.75 -6.08 -0.18
CA LEU A 396 -16.94 -6.79 -1.16
C LEU A 396 -17.67 -8.05 -1.63
N GLY A 397 -17.93 -8.15 -2.93
CA GLY A 397 -18.21 -9.42 -3.62
C GLY A 397 -16.92 -10.12 -4.07
N ARG A 398 -16.91 -11.46 -4.07
CA ARG A 398 -15.80 -12.25 -4.65
C ARG A 398 -15.64 -11.94 -6.13
N ASP A 399 -16.74 -12.00 -6.87
CA ASP A 399 -16.74 -11.89 -8.33
C ASP A 399 -16.44 -10.44 -8.76
N GLU A 400 -16.94 -9.45 -8.02
CA GLU A 400 -16.62 -8.03 -8.23
C GLU A 400 -15.13 -7.72 -8.03
N LEU A 401 -14.52 -8.34 -7.01
CA LEU A 401 -13.10 -8.19 -6.73
C LEU A 401 -12.25 -8.83 -7.84
N LEU A 402 -12.69 -9.98 -8.34
CA LEU A 402 -12.06 -10.69 -9.44
C LEU A 402 -12.14 -9.88 -10.74
N GLU A 403 -13.32 -9.33 -11.05
CA GLU A 403 -13.55 -8.45 -12.19
C GLU A 403 -12.64 -7.21 -12.13
N SER A 404 -12.54 -6.56 -10.98
CA SER A 404 -11.63 -5.43 -10.80
C SER A 404 -10.17 -5.79 -11.02
N LEU A 405 -9.76 -6.97 -10.54
CA LEU A 405 -8.40 -7.43 -10.68
C LEU A 405 -8.06 -7.70 -12.16
N LEU A 406 -8.94 -8.39 -12.86
CA LEU A 406 -8.78 -8.69 -14.29
C LEU A 406 -8.84 -7.44 -15.16
N LEU A 407 -9.69 -6.47 -14.81
CA LEU A 407 -9.74 -5.16 -15.48
C LEU A 407 -8.40 -4.42 -15.34
N VAL A 408 -7.85 -4.36 -14.12
CA VAL A 408 -6.55 -3.70 -13.87
C VAL A 408 -5.41 -4.42 -14.60
N ASP A 409 -5.39 -5.75 -14.59
CA ASP A 409 -4.39 -6.52 -15.31
C ASP A 409 -4.49 -6.32 -16.83
N GLY A 410 -5.69 -6.34 -17.41
CA GLY A 410 -5.93 -6.05 -18.83
C GLY A 410 -5.44 -4.65 -19.23
N ARG A 411 -5.70 -3.64 -18.39
CA ARG A 411 -5.21 -2.26 -18.60
C ARG A 411 -3.69 -2.17 -18.51
N ARG A 412 -3.07 -2.94 -17.63
CA ARG A 412 -1.61 -3.00 -17.49
C ARG A 412 -0.97 -3.63 -18.73
N GLN A 413 -1.54 -4.73 -19.24
CA GLN A 413 -1.07 -5.37 -20.47
C GLN A 413 -1.19 -4.41 -21.67
N ASN A 414 -2.31 -3.67 -21.75
CA ASN A 414 -2.60 -2.71 -22.81
C ASN A 414 -2.14 -1.27 -22.48
N LEU A 415 -1.14 -1.10 -21.61
CA LEU A 415 -0.70 0.22 -21.17
C LEU A 415 -0.19 1.09 -22.32
N ALA A 416 0.53 0.51 -23.28
CA ALA A 416 1.01 1.24 -24.45
C ALA A 416 -0.16 1.81 -25.25
N ALA A 417 -1.15 0.96 -25.58
CA ALA A 417 -2.36 1.38 -26.28
C ALA A 417 -3.15 2.43 -25.48
N THR A 418 -3.24 2.27 -24.16
CA THR A 418 -3.91 3.23 -23.25
C THR A 418 -3.22 4.60 -23.27
N ARG A 419 -1.88 4.63 -23.26
CA ARG A 419 -1.09 5.86 -23.35
C ARG A 419 -1.32 6.59 -24.68
N TRP A 420 -1.37 5.85 -25.78
CA TRP A 420 -1.65 6.42 -27.10
C TRP A 420 -3.10 6.92 -27.20
N ALA A 421 -4.06 6.14 -26.72
CA ALA A 421 -5.48 6.54 -26.70
C ALA A 421 -5.71 7.81 -25.86
N ALA A 422 -4.98 7.98 -24.75
CA ALA A 422 -5.10 9.18 -23.90
C ALA A 422 -4.76 10.48 -24.65
N ILE A 423 -3.93 10.44 -25.70
CA ILE A 423 -3.56 11.64 -26.48
C ILE A 423 -4.78 12.21 -27.19
N THR A 424 -5.63 11.37 -27.77
CA THR A 424 -6.80 11.78 -28.57
C THR A 424 -8.09 11.80 -27.76
N MET A 425 -8.10 11.22 -26.56
CA MET A 425 -9.29 11.12 -25.70
C MET A 425 -9.80 12.50 -25.25
N PRO A 426 -11.14 12.70 -25.20
CA PRO A 426 -11.74 13.89 -24.60
C PRO A 426 -11.53 13.94 -23.08
N PHE A 427 -11.71 15.12 -22.49
CA PHE A 427 -11.36 15.35 -21.08
C PHE A 427 -12.16 14.49 -20.09
N CYS A 428 -13.48 14.34 -20.26
CA CYS A 428 -14.31 13.64 -19.28
C CYS A 428 -13.93 12.16 -19.09
N PRO A 429 -13.77 11.34 -20.17
CA PRO A 429 -13.27 9.97 -20.03
C PRO A 429 -11.86 9.89 -19.45
N LEU A 430 -11.04 10.90 -19.72
CA LEU A 430 -9.66 10.96 -19.23
C LEU A 430 -9.62 11.24 -17.72
N LEU A 431 -10.46 12.16 -17.24
CA LEU A 431 -10.63 12.41 -15.81
C LEU A 431 -11.23 11.18 -15.09
N GLN A 432 -12.18 10.51 -15.73
CA GLN A 432 -12.78 9.29 -15.22
C GLN A 432 -11.74 8.17 -15.05
N TYR A 433 -10.89 7.94 -16.06
CA TYR A 433 -9.77 7.01 -15.99
C TYR A 433 -8.83 7.35 -14.83
N ILE A 434 -8.49 8.63 -14.65
CA ILE A 434 -7.61 9.10 -13.58
C ILE A 434 -8.21 8.79 -12.19
N VAL A 435 -9.52 8.97 -12.01
CA VAL A 435 -10.21 8.67 -10.74
C VAL A 435 -10.29 7.16 -10.51
N GLU A 436 -10.66 6.41 -11.54
CA GLU A 436 -10.85 4.95 -11.49
C GLU A 436 -9.57 4.21 -11.09
N PHE A 437 -8.43 4.61 -11.67
CA PHE A 437 -7.13 4.00 -11.38
C PHE A 437 -6.34 4.72 -10.29
N ASN A 438 -7.00 5.54 -9.47
CA ASN A 438 -6.41 6.21 -8.32
C ASN A 438 -5.17 7.06 -8.68
N LEU A 439 -5.21 7.78 -9.80
CA LEU A 439 -4.17 8.71 -10.26
C LEU A 439 -4.49 10.18 -9.90
N PHE A 440 -5.66 10.44 -9.32
CA PHE A 440 -6.20 11.78 -9.11
C PHE A 440 -5.30 12.72 -8.29
N GLU A 441 -4.68 12.22 -7.21
CA GLU A 441 -3.71 13.01 -6.42
C GLU A 441 -2.50 13.45 -7.28
N GLN A 442 -1.95 12.55 -8.09
CA GLN A 442 -0.78 12.85 -8.93
C GLN A 442 -1.15 13.82 -10.05
N PHE A 443 -2.35 13.67 -10.60
CA PHE A 443 -2.92 14.62 -11.54
C PHE A 443 -3.05 16.01 -10.94
N CYS A 444 -3.63 16.14 -9.74
CA CYS A 444 -3.77 17.43 -9.05
C CYS A 444 -2.40 18.05 -8.72
N LEU A 445 -1.45 17.26 -8.21
CA LEU A 445 -0.08 17.73 -7.97
C LEU A 445 0.56 18.27 -9.24
N ARG A 446 0.43 17.54 -10.36
CA ARG A 446 1.01 17.96 -11.64
C ARG A 446 0.33 19.20 -12.20
N LEU A 447 -0.99 19.27 -12.09
CA LEU A 447 -1.77 20.43 -12.50
C LEU A 447 -1.31 21.69 -11.76
N LEU A 448 -1.20 21.61 -10.44
CA LEU A 448 -0.82 22.71 -9.57
C LEU A 448 0.65 23.11 -9.69
N LEU A 449 1.56 22.14 -9.89
CA LEU A 449 3.00 22.41 -10.06
C LEU A 449 3.34 22.99 -11.43
N LYS A 450 2.67 22.54 -12.51
CA LYS A 450 2.93 23.04 -13.87
C LYS A 450 2.23 24.37 -14.17
N ASN A 451 1.15 24.69 -13.44
CA ASN A 451 0.35 25.89 -13.69
C ASN A 451 0.25 26.74 -12.41
N PRO A 452 1.22 27.63 -12.15
CA PRO A 452 1.24 28.46 -10.94
C PRO A 452 0.02 29.39 -10.85
N ASP A 453 -0.53 29.83 -11.99
CA ASP A 453 -1.75 30.65 -12.02
C ASP A 453 -2.99 29.86 -11.60
N MET A 454 -3.04 28.56 -11.91
CA MET A 454 -4.11 27.67 -11.43
C MET A 454 -3.97 27.42 -9.93
N ALA A 455 -2.74 27.19 -9.46
CA ALA A 455 -2.49 27.14 -8.03
C ALA A 455 -2.95 28.44 -7.35
N ARG A 456 -2.58 29.62 -7.87
CA ARG A 456 -3.08 30.89 -7.36
C ARG A 456 -4.61 30.95 -7.34
N ARG A 457 -5.31 30.58 -8.41
CA ARG A 457 -6.78 30.57 -8.44
C ARG A 457 -7.40 29.61 -7.41
N TYR A 458 -6.89 28.40 -7.29
CA TYR A 458 -7.36 27.42 -6.28
C TYR A 458 -7.04 27.84 -4.85
N PHE A 459 -5.91 28.51 -4.64
CA PHE A 459 -5.50 29.02 -3.33
C PHE A 459 -6.02 30.43 -3.03
N GLN A 460 -6.53 31.20 -3.99
CA GLN A 460 -7.05 32.58 -3.82
C GLN A 460 -8.59 32.66 -3.85
N GLY A 461 -9.30 31.57 -4.15
CA GLY A 461 -10.76 31.58 -4.12
C GLY A 461 -11.32 31.70 -2.70
N ASP A 462 -12.02 32.81 -2.42
CA ASP A 462 -13.12 33.13 -1.48
C ASP A 462 -13.54 32.16 -0.34
N PHE A 463 -12.64 31.34 0.22
CA PHE A 463 -12.87 30.61 1.48
C PHE A 463 -12.04 31.22 2.63
N GLU A 464 -12.11 32.54 2.77
CA GLU A 464 -11.56 33.24 3.96
C GLU A 464 -12.44 33.12 5.22
N ASN A 465 -13.59 32.47 5.15
CA ASN A 465 -14.40 32.12 6.32
C ASN A 465 -14.53 30.59 6.33
N GLU A 466 -13.88 29.83 7.22
CA GLU A 466 -14.46 29.54 8.54
C GLU A 466 -13.50 28.99 9.59
N LEU A 467 -12.21 28.76 9.32
CA LEU A 467 -11.27 28.31 10.38
C LEU A 467 -10.08 29.26 10.50
N GLY A 468 -10.23 30.25 11.37
CA GLY A 468 -9.12 31.01 11.90
C GLY A 468 -8.13 30.09 12.62
N ARG A 469 -6.98 29.79 11.98
CA ARG A 469 -5.62 29.66 12.52
C ARG A 469 -4.72 28.87 11.55
N GLY A 470 -3.72 29.55 10.99
CA GLY A 470 -2.38 28.99 10.76
C GLY A 470 -2.11 28.03 9.59
N ALA A 471 -3.08 27.30 9.03
CA ALA A 471 -2.83 26.42 7.89
C ALA A 471 -4.05 26.34 6.95
N SER A 472 -3.98 26.99 5.78
CA SER A 472 -5.06 26.88 4.79
C SER A 472 -4.94 25.55 4.04
N THR A 473 -5.85 24.64 4.32
CA THR A 473 -5.96 23.33 3.68
C THR A 473 -6.89 23.46 2.48
N VAL A 474 -6.49 23.01 1.28
CA VAL A 474 -7.35 23.06 0.09
C VAL A 474 -7.69 21.66 -0.37
N THR A 475 -8.98 21.31 -0.34
CA THR A 475 -9.52 20.06 -0.89
C THR A 475 -9.98 20.30 -2.33
N VAL A 476 -9.39 19.56 -3.27
CA VAL A 476 -9.75 19.59 -4.69
C VAL A 476 -10.57 18.34 -4.99
N ASP A 477 -11.80 18.51 -5.48
CA ASP A 477 -12.67 17.42 -5.92
C ASP A 477 -12.66 17.29 -7.46
N ALA A 478 -12.80 16.07 -7.99
CA ALA A 478 -12.92 15.79 -9.42
C ALA A 478 -14.07 16.60 -10.05
N TYR A 479 -15.17 16.80 -9.33
CA TYR A 479 -16.28 17.64 -9.79
C TYR A 479 -15.88 19.11 -9.92
N GLN A 480 -15.08 19.64 -8.99
CA GLN A 480 -14.58 21.01 -9.06
C GLN A 480 -13.64 21.20 -10.26
N VAL A 481 -12.78 20.22 -10.53
CA VAL A 481 -11.91 20.24 -11.71
C VAL A 481 -12.74 20.20 -13.00
N LEU A 482 -13.80 19.39 -13.05
CA LEU A 482 -14.71 19.33 -14.19
C LEU A 482 -15.37 20.69 -14.44
N LYS A 483 -15.95 21.29 -13.40
CA LYS A 483 -16.55 22.62 -13.45
C LYS A 483 -15.55 23.68 -13.91
N LEU A 484 -14.30 23.62 -13.42
CA LEU A 484 -13.25 24.56 -13.81
C LEU A 484 -12.83 24.39 -15.27
N ALA A 485 -12.81 23.15 -15.78
CA ALA A 485 -12.56 22.86 -17.18
C ALA A 485 -13.71 23.34 -18.09
N GLU A 486 -14.91 23.57 -17.58
CA GLU A 486 -16.04 24.11 -18.33
C GLU A 486 -16.05 25.64 -18.43
N LEU A 487 -15.46 26.33 -17.44
CA LEU A 487 -15.51 27.81 -17.36
C LEU A 487 -14.65 28.53 -18.41
N GLN A 488 -13.49 27.99 -18.81
CA GLN A 488 -12.57 28.69 -19.72
C GLN A 488 -11.83 27.72 -20.68
N PRO A 489 -11.82 27.96 -22.01
CA PRO A 489 -11.17 27.07 -22.99
C PRO A 489 -9.67 26.90 -22.78
N CYS A 490 -8.97 28.00 -22.44
CA CYS A 490 -7.53 28.00 -22.19
C CYS A 490 -7.18 27.11 -20.98
N THR A 491 -8.00 27.20 -19.93
CA THR A 491 -7.89 26.40 -18.71
C THR A 491 -8.17 24.93 -18.99
N ARG A 492 -9.18 24.62 -19.82
CA ARG A 492 -9.47 23.25 -20.25
C ARG A 492 -8.26 22.58 -20.91
N ASN A 493 -7.56 23.29 -21.80
CA ASN A 493 -6.39 22.74 -22.48
C ASN A 493 -5.24 22.43 -21.51
N ALA A 494 -4.96 23.33 -20.55
CA ALA A 494 -3.94 23.11 -19.53
C ALA A 494 -4.27 21.92 -18.61
N ILE A 495 -5.53 21.82 -18.16
CA ILE A 495 -6.02 20.70 -17.34
C ILE A 495 -5.93 19.39 -18.12
N THR A 496 -6.39 19.37 -19.37
CA THR A 496 -6.35 18.19 -20.24
C THR A 496 -4.92 17.73 -20.48
N GLN A 497 -3.98 18.66 -20.72
CA GLN A 497 -2.57 18.31 -20.89
C GLN A 497 -1.96 17.73 -19.61
N ALA A 498 -2.24 18.31 -18.45
CA ALA A 498 -1.78 17.76 -17.17
C ALA A 498 -2.32 16.34 -16.93
N ALA A 499 -3.57 16.11 -17.33
CA ALA A 499 -4.23 14.81 -17.23
C ALA A 499 -3.60 13.77 -18.17
N ARG A 500 -3.35 14.13 -19.43
CA ARG A 500 -2.61 13.29 -20.40
C ARG A 500 -1.22 12.93 -19.91
N ASP A 501 -0.47 13.92 -19.45
CA ASP A 501 0.84 13.70 -18.88
C ASP A 501 0.76 12.70 -17.72
N THR A 502 -0.23 12.85 -16.84
CA THR A 502 -0.40 11.96 -15.67
C THR A 502 -0.56 10.51 -16.10
N ILE A 503 -1.41 10.24 -17.09
CA ILE A 503 -1.54 8.89 -17.65
C ILE A 503 -0.22 8.43 -18.27
N TRP A 504 0.46 9.30 -19.02
CA TRP A 504 1.72 8.94 -19.67
C TRP A 504 2.79 8.49 -18.68
N PHE A 505 3.03 9.28 -17.63
CA PHE A 505 4.14 9.06 -16.70
C PHE A 505 3.77 8.14 -15.53
N ASP A 506 2.54 8.23 -15.00
CA ASP A 506 2.21 7.66 -13.69
C ASP A 506 1.31 6.41 -13.77
N ALA A 507 0.59 6.21 -14.88
CA ALA A 507 -0.37 5.10 -15.00
C ALA A 507 0.27 3.72 -14.75
N LYS A 508 1.51 3.50 -15.23
CA LYS A 508 2.24 2.24 -14.98
C LYS A 508 2.31 1.92 -13.49
N ARG A 509 2.79 2.88 -12.69
CA ARG A 509 3.02 2.68 -11.26
C ARG A 509 1.70 2.62 -10.49
N GLY A 510 0.69 3.41 -10.91
CA GLY A 510 -0.66 3.35 -10.34
C GLY A 510 -1.32 1.99 -10.54
N LEU A 511 -1.29 1.47 -11.77
CA LEU A 511 -1.83 0.14 -12.09
C LEU A 511 -1.09 -0.98 -11.36
N GLU A 512 0.24 -0.98 -11.35
CA GLU A 512 1.03 -1.97 -10.60
C GLU A 512 0.74 -1.94 -9.10
N SER A 513 0.54 -0.75 -8.51
CA SER A 513 0.19 -0.61 -7.10
C SER A 513 -1.24 -1.09 -6.82
N ARG A 514 -2.18 -0.77 -7.71
CA ARG A 514 -3.58 -1.17 -7.60
C ARG A 514 -3.75 -2.67 -7.73
N GLU A 515 -3.07 -3.29 -8.69
CA GLU A 515 -3.05 -4.74 -8.89
C GLU A 515 -2.55 -5.46 -7.62
N ARG A 516 -1.39 -5.04 -7.10
CA ARG A 516 -0.83 -5.62 -5.87
C ARG A 516 -1.81 -5.52 -4.69
N TRP A 517 -2.43 -4.35 -4.51
CA TRP A 517 -3.39 -4.15 -3.44
C TRP A 517 -4.65 -5.02 -3.62
N LEU A 518 -5.17 -5.15 -4.84
CA LEU A 518 -6.31 -6.01 -5.14
C LEU A 518 -6.02 -7.49 -4.92
N ILE A 519 -4.84 -7.97 -5.31
CA ILE A 519 -4.40 -9.35 -5.03
C ILE A 519 -4.38 -9.60 -3.51
N GLU A 520 -3.89 -8.64 -2.73
CA GLU A 520 -3.84 -8.78 -1.27
C GLU A 520 -5.23 -8.78 -0.63
N ILE A 521 -6.14 -7.93 -1.11
CA ILE A 521 -7.56 -7.97 -0.68
C ILE A 521 -8.15 -9.34 -1.02
N LEU A 522 -7.90 -9.86 -2.21
CA LEU A 522 -8.42 -11.15 -2.65
C LEU A 522 -7.90 -12.28 -1.76
N GLU A 523 -6.59 -12.32 -1.53
CA GLU A 523 -5.96 -13.31 -0.66
C GLU A 523 -6.56 -13.31 0.74
N VAL A 524 -6.70 -12.14 1.37
CA VAL A 524 -7.25 -12.03 2.73
C VAL A 524 -8.75 -12.36 2.75
N TYR A 525 -9.51 -11.88 1.78
CA TYR A 525 -10.95 -12.12 1.68
C TYR A 525 -11.26 -13.62 1.56
N MET A 526 -10.52 -14.35 0.72
CA MET A 526 -10.69 -15.79 0.55
C MET A 526 -10.29 -16.57 1.82
N VAL A 527 -9.24 -16.13 2.52
CA VAL A 527 -8.85 -16.74 3.81
C VAL A 527 -9.94 -16.57 4.87
N LEU A 528 -10.54 -15.39 4.98
CA LEU A 528 -11.64 -15.16 5.92
C LEU A 528 -12.89 -15.97 5.55
N GLY A 529 -13.21 -16.07 4.26
CA GLY A 529 -14.31 -16.90 3.76
C GLY A 529 -14.11 -18.39 4.07
N ALA A 530 -12.90 -18.92 3.91
CA ALA A 530 -12.59 -20.31 4.26
C ALA A 530 -12.74 -20.60 5.77
N VAL A 531 -12.39 -19.63 6.62
CA VAL A 531 -12.59 -19.73 8.08
C VAL A 531 -14.08 -19.73 8.46
N ASP A 532 -14.88 -18.87 7.83
CA ASP A 532 -16.33 -18.82 8.07
C ASP A 532 -17.03 -20.13 7.67
N ASN A 533 -16.55 -20.77 6.61
CA ASN A 533 -17.12 -22.00 6.07
C ASN A 533 -16.67 -23.27 6.80
N ALA A 534 -15.70 -23.19 7.70
CA ALA A 534 -15.18 -24.35 8.43
C ALA A 534 -16.24 -24.95 9.39
N PRO A 535 -16.40 -26.29 9.42
CA PRO A 535 -17.35 -26.96 10.30
C PRO A 535 -17.04 -26.64 11.78
N GLY A 536 -18.02 -26.13 12.52
CA GLY A 536 -17.88 -25.72 13.93
C GLY A 536 -17.84 -24.20 14.18
N CYS A 537 -17.57 -23.36 13.17
CA CYS A 537 -17.55 -21.90 13.35
C CYS A 537 -18.93 -21.21 13.19
N ARG A 538 -19.90 -21.88 12.55
CA ARG A 538 -21.27 -21.34 12.37
C ARG A 538 -21.98 -21.00 13.69
N GLY A 539 -21.64 -21.68 14.79
CA GLY A 539 -22.27 -21.47 16.10
C GLY A 539 -21.71 -20.32 16.94
N ARG A 540 -20.44 -19.90 16.74
CA ARG A 540 -19.80 -18.85 17.57
C ARG A 540 -20.02 -17.43 17.07
N ARG A 541 -20.18 -17.20 15.75
CA ARG A 541 -20.51 -15.86 15.21
C ARG A 541 -22.01 -15.57 15.29
N ALA A 542 -22.87 -16.59 15.19
CA ALA A 542 -24.32 -16.43 15.35
C ALA A 542 -24.75 -16.06 16.80
N SER A 543 -23.88 -16.25 17.81
CA SER A 543 -24.13 -15.79 19.19
C SER A 543 -23.80 -14.30 19.41
N LYS A 544 -23.15 -13.63 18.44
CA LYS A 544 -23.28 -12.18 18.24
C LYS A 544 -24.45 -11.95 17.28
N SER A 545 -25.63 -12.47 17.61
CA SER A 545 -26.82 -12.06 16.88
C SER A 545 -27.05 -10.58 17.19
N TYR A 546 -27.14 -9.79 16.13
CA TYR A 546 -27.78 -8.49 16.19
C TYR A 546 -29.17 -8.71 16.80
N PRO A 547 -29.51 -8.12 17.95
CA PRO A 547 -30.82 -8.35 18.53
C PRO A 547 -31.88 -7.76 17.61
N ALA A 548 -32.71 -8.65 17.06
CA ALA A 548 -33.99 -8.27 16.51
C ALA A 548 -34.78 -7.57 17.63
N ARG A 549 -35.06 -6.30 17.40
CA ARG A 549 -35.78 -5.35 18.25
C ARG A 549 -36.98 -5.99 18.97
N LYS A 550 -36.90 -6.17 20.29
CA LYS A 550 -38.08 -6.22 21.16
C LYS A 550 -38.12 -4.93 21.96
N SER A 551 -39.21 -4.19 21.79
CA SER A 551 -39.61 -3.05 22.61
C SER A 551 -39.60 -3.45 24.09
N GLY A 552 -38.80 -2.77 24.90
CA GLY A 552 -38.77 -2.98 26.34
C GLY A 552 -37.80 -2.01 27.01
N GLN A 553 -38.34 -1.28 27.97
CA GLN A 553 -37.77 -0.18 28.77
C GLN A 553 -36.72 -0.70 29.78
N GLU A 554 -35.94 0.23 30.36
CA GLU A 554 -34.92 0.06 31.46
C GLU A 554 -33.49 -0.23 30.98
N SER A 555 -32.39 0.34 31.51
CA SER A 555 -32.14 1.27 32.62
C SER A 555 -30.71 1.87 32.46
N MET A 556 -30.53 3.16 32.75
CA MET A 556 -29.23 3.88 32.82
C MET A 556 -28.42 3.45 34.06
N SER A 557 -27.12 3.13 33.89
CA SER A 557 -26.01 3.50 34.81
C SER A 557 -24.72 2.71 34.51
N SER A 558 -23.82 3.27 33.69
CA SER A 558 -22.38 2.88 33.69
C SER A 558 -21.46 3.77 32.83
N LEU A 559 -21.99 4.75 32.09
CA LEU A 559 -21.21 5.62 31.18
C LEU A 559 -20.48 6.81 31.86
N SER A 560 -20.52 6.95 33.18
CA SER A 560 -20.00 8.17 33.84
C SER A 560 -18.52 8.13 34.26
N GLU A 561 -17.87 6.96 34.32
CA GLU A 561 -16.51 6.86 34.90
C GLU A 561 -15.36 6.78 33.89
N GLN A 562 -15.62 6.45 32.61
CA GLN A 562 -14.57 6.34 31.59
C GLN A 562 -14.29 7.65 30.84
N ASP A 563 -15.27 8.54 30.71
CA ASP A 563 -15.08 9.84 30.05
C ASP A 563 -14.26 10.82 30.90
N THR A 564 -14.32 10.69 32.23
CA THR A 564 -13.56 11.55 33.16
C THR A 564 -12.06 11.25 33.18
N ILE A 565 -11.63 10.07 32.70
CA ILE A 565 -10.21 9.69 32.64
C ILE A 565 -9.54 10.21 31.37
N ASN A 566 -10.26 10.25 30.25
CA ASN A 566 -9.73 10.74 28.97
C ASN A 566 -9.60 12.28 28.94
N GLU A 567 -10.55 13.01 29.55
CA GLU A 567 -10.50 14.47 29.60
C GLU A 567 -9.33 14.99 30.48
N LYS A 568 -8.95 14.24 31.52
CA LYS A 568 -7.78 14.56 32.36
C LYS A 568 -6.42 14.31 31.68
N LEU A 569 -6.38 13.47 30.64
CA LEU A 569 -5.15 13.20 29.87
C LEU A 569 -4.92 14.23 28.76
N GLU A 570 -5.96 14.80 28.16
CA GLU A 570 -5.81 15.88 27.17
C GLU A 570 -5.41 17.23 27.79
N ILE A 571 -5.87 17.53 29.01
CA ILE A 571 -5.54 18.80 29.68
C ILE A 571 -4.07 18.87 30.15
N ARG A 572 -3.40 17.72 30.35
CA ARG A 572 -1.99 17.69 30.79
C ARG A 572 -0.96 17.86 29.66
N ILE A 573 -1.31 17.57 28.41
CA ILE A 573 -0.38 17.63 27.27
C ILE A 573 -0.36 19.01 26.60
N SER A 574 -1.31 19.90 26.94
CA SER A 574 -1.35 21.26 26.40
C SER A 574 -0.55 22.30 27.22
N LYS A 575 0.21 21.88 28.26
CA LYS A 575 0.89 22.82 29.17
C LYS A 575 2.39 22.63 29.38
N ASP A 576 3.02 21.67 28.70
CA ASP A 576 4.48 21.52 28.62
C ASP A 576 4.90 21.49 27.15
#